data_AF-A0A4Q7NZB8-F1
#
_entry.id   AF-A0A4Q7NZB8-F1
#
_cell.length_a   1.000
_cell.length_b   1.000
_cell.length_c   1.000
_cell.angle_alpha   90.00
_cell.angle_beta   90.00
_cell.angle_gamma   90.00
#
_symmetry.space_group_name_H-M   'P 1'
#
loop_
_entity.id
_entity.type
_entity.pdbx_description
1 polymer ?
#
loop_
_entity_poly.entity_id
_entity_poly.type
_entity_poly.pdbx_seq_one_letter_code
_entity_poly.pdbx_strand_id
1 'polypeptide(L)'
;MLGDIVTVTVDRPLGSFHPEYKNLYYPVNYGYVKGIAAPDGEEQDAYIIGVNKPVQEFTGKLIAVVHRRDDVEEKWVVAPEGLVFHKKEIEEQIKFQEQYFRPEIIALGDVVLETRRLYLREMNQSDYGALRGMLQDEDVMYAYNGVFTDQEIQDWLARQIDRYYKDGFGLWAVVLKKTGKMIGQCGLSIQPWKDRRVLEIGYLFQKAFWHKGYAAEAAKVCKEYAFTKLSAEEVFSIIRNTNIASQNVALRNGMTMIDTWMKNYRGTDMLHILYSVKRTGEGKDRNESSRNEND
;
A
#
# COMPACT_ATOMS: atom_id res chain seq x y z
N MET A 1 -6.75 9.10 9.71
CA MET A 1 -5.99 8.09 8.94
C MET A 1 -5.25 8.76 7.80
N LEU A 2 -4.18 8.13 7.29
CA LEU A 2 -3.31 8.74 6.27
C LEU A 2 -4.13 9.37 5.12
N GLY A 3 -3.87 10.63 4.82
CA GLY A 3 -4.58 11.39 3.80
C GLY A 3 -5.85 12.09 4.26
N ASP A 4 -6.34 11.82 5.46
CA ASP A 4 -7.42 12.59 6.08
C ASP A 4 -6.95 14.00 6.43
N ILE A 5 -7.89 14.95 6.43
CA ILE A 5 -7.69 16.29 6.97
C ILE A 5 -7.93 16.25 8.47
N VAL A 6 -6.95 16.70 9.23
CA VAL A 6 -6.98 16.73 10.70
C VAL A 6 -6.61 18.11 11.21
N THR A 7 -7.15 18.49 12.36
CA THR A 7 -6.81 19.74 13.05
C THR A 7 -5.93 19.44 14.25
N VAL A 8 -4.73 20.01 14.27
CA VAL A 8 -3.75 19.87 15.35
C VAL A 8 -3.78 21.14 16.21
N THR A 9 -4.01 20.98 17.51
CA THR A 9 -3.83 22.04 18.51
C THR A 9 -2.36 22.08 18.90
N VAL A 10 -1.69 23.20 18.70
CA VAL A 10 -0.23 23.33 18.89
C VAL A 10 0.09 23.79 20.30
N ASP A 11 0.85 22.97 21.03
CA ASP A 11 1.34 23.27 22.38
C ASP A 11 2.87 23.47 22.44
N ARG A 12 3.59 23.02 21.41
CA ARG A 12 5.02 23.27 21.20
C ARG A 12 5.19 23.92 19.82
N PRO A 13 5.04 25.24 19.70
CA PRO A 13 5.18 25.94 18.43
C PRO A 13 6.61 25.85 17.89
N LEU A 14 6.76 26.01 16.57
CA LEU A 14 8.07 26.09 15.92
C LEU A 14 8.97 27.12 16.63
N GLY A 15 10.21 26.72 16.93
CA GLY A 15 11.17 27.58 17.64
C GLY A 15 11.08 27.50 19.16
N SER A 16 10.17 26.68 19.71
CA SER A 16 10.08 26.45 21.15
C SER A 16 11.04 25.35 21.64
N PHE A 17 11.10 25.18 22.96
CA PHE A 17 11.85 24.12 23.63
C PHE A 17 10.89 23.28 24.47
N HIS A 18 11.22 22.00 24.65
CA HIS A 18 10.44 21.11 25.50
C HIS A 18 10.31 21.69 26.93
N PRO A 19 9.11 21.60 27.56
CA PRO A 19 8.87 22.17 28.88
C PRO A 19 9.82 21.59 29.96
N GLU A 20 10.05 20.28 29.93
CA GLU A 20 10.92 19.57 30.87
C GLU A 20 12.38 19.47 30.37
N TYR A 21 12.59 18.94 29.16
CA TYR A 21 13.90 18.81 28.55
C TYR A 21 14.35 20.08 27.80
N LYS A 22 14.86 21.08 28.52
CA LYS A 22 15.23 22.39 27.94
C LYS A 22 16.23 22.37 26.77
N ASN A 23 16.96 21.27 26.57
CA ASN A 23 17.88 21.10 25.44
C ASN A 23 17.19 20.58 24.16
N LEU A 24 15.94 20.13 24.24
CA LEU A 24 15.18 19.63 23.10
C LEU A 24 14.45 20.80 22.42
N TYR A 25 15.02 21.27 21.31
CA TYR A 25 14.48 22.31 20.45
C TYR A 25 13.48 21.73 19.44
N TYR A 26 12.37 22.43 19.19
CA TYR A 26 11.36 22.06 18.20
C TYR A 26 11.57 22.84 16.88
N PRO A 27 12.18 22.23 15.85
CA PRO A 27 12.36 22.85 14.53
C PRO A 27 11.08 22.87 13.69
N VAL A 28 10.02 22.23 14.17
CA VAL A 28 8.69 22.11 13.54
C VAL A 28 7.62 22.47 14.57
N ASN A 29 6.39 22.78 14.14
CA ASN A 29 5.28 22.89 15.10
C ASN A 29 4.88 21.48 15.57
N TYR A 30 4.53 21.35 16.84
CA TYR A 30 4.12 20.10 17.45
C TYR A 30 2.93 20.33 18.36
N GLY A 31 2.02 19.36 18.37
CA GLY A 31 0.82 19.41 19.19
C GLY A 31 0.09 18.10 19.16
N TYR A 32 -1.23 18.16 19.37
CA TYR A 32 -2.08 16.98 19.47
C TYR A 32 -3.39 17.17 18.68
N VAL A 33 -4.03 16.06 18.31
CA VAL A 33 -5.34 16.06 17.65
C VAL A 33 -6.43 15.82 18.68
N LYS A 34 -7.21 16.87 18.96
CA LYS A 34 -8.20 16.87 20.03
C LYS A 34 -9.26 15.79 19.84
N GLY A 35 -9.54 15.03 20.90
CA GLY A 35 -10.58 14.00 20.90
C GLY A 35 -10.25 12.71 20.12
N ILE A 36 -9.00 12.56 19.66
CA ILE A 36 -8.47 11.30 19.15
C ILE A 36 -7.48 10.76 20.18
N ALA A 37 -7.79 9.61 20.77
CA ALA A 37 -6.90 8.97 21.74
C ALA A 37 -5.78 8.18 21.03
N ALA A 38 -4.56 8.36 21.49
CA ALA A 38 -3.40 7.53 21.20
C ALA A 38 -3.47 6.18 21.94
N PRO A 39 -2.61 5.20 21.60
CA PRO A 39 -2.60 3.88 22.23
C PRO A 39 -2.34 3.86 23.75
N ASP A 40 -1.71 4.90 24.29
CA ASP A 40 -1.47 5.11 25.72
C ASP A 40 -2.66 5.73 26.46
N GLY A 41 -3.69 6.18 25.73
CA GLY A 41 -4.89 6.82 26.27
C GLY A 41 -4.84 8.35 26.30
N GLU A 42 -3.71 8.96 25.93
CA GLU A 42 -3.56 10.42 25.81
C GLU A 42 -4.05 10.91 24.43
N GLU A 43 -4.04 12.22 24.17
CA GLU A 43 -4.40 12.75 22.85
C GLU A 43 -3.32 12.42 21.80
N GLN A 44 -3.76 12.19 20.56
CA GLN A 44 -2.87 11.79 19.47
C GLN A 44 -1.89 12.90 19.08
N ASP A 45 -0.63 12.73 19.46
CA ASP A 45 0.45 13.65 19.14
C ASP A 45 0.76 13.72 17.64
N ALA A 46 1.11 14.92 17.18
CA ALA A 46 1.33 15.24 15.78
C ALA A 46 2.43 16.28 15.55
N TYR A 47 3.34 15.97 14.63
CA TYR A 47 4.25 16.92 13.98
C TYR A 47 3.51 17.67 12.86
N ILE A 48 3.80 18.95 12.69
CA ILE A 48 3.36 19.74 11.53
C ILE A 48 4.58 20.17 10.72
N ILE A 49 4.70 19.67 9.50
CA ILE A 49 5.81 19.98 8.59
C ILE A 49 5.34 20.83 7.40
N GLY A 50 6.25 21.56 6.75
CA GLY A 50 5.92 22.47 5.66
C GLY A 50 5.25 23.79 6.07
N VAL A 51 5.18 24.07 7.37
CA VAL A 51 4.67 25.34 7.93
C VAL A 51 5.82 26.08 8.62
N ASN A 52 6.37 27.08 7.93
CA ASN A 52 7.61 27.75 8.34
C ASN A 52 7.40 28.91 9.34
N LYS A 53 6.34 28.87 10.13
CA LYS A 53 6.04 29.87 11.17
C LYS A 53 5.37 29.20 12.38
N PRO A 54 5.52 29.76 13.59
CA PRO A 54 4.73 29.36 14.75
C PRO A 54 3.23 29.50 14.46
N VAL A 55 2.43 28.51 14.87
CA VAL A 55 0.96 28.56 14.80
C VAL A 55 0.36 28.03 16.12
N GLN A 56 -0.89 28.41 16.41
CA GLN A 56 -1.63 27.91 17.58
C GLN A 56 -2.50 26.69 17.23
N GLU A 57 -2.96 26.62 15.99
CA GLU A 57 -3.75 25.52 15.45
C GLU A 57 -3.40 25.36 13.97
N PHE A 58 -3.45 24.14 13.47
CA PHE A 58 -3.21 23.84 12.07
C PHE A 58 -4.14 22.74 11.56
N THR A 59 -4.90 23.05 10.51
CA THR A 59 -5.66 22.04 9.76
C THR A 59 -4.89 21.68 8.50
N GLY A 60 -4.58 20.39 8.34
CA GLY A 60 -3.82 19.91 7.19
C GLY A 60 -4.00 18.41 6.97
N LYS A 61 -3.31 17.90 5.97
CA LYS A 61 -3.37 16.49 5.57
C LYS A 61 -2.43 15.65 6.42
N LEU A 62 -2.92 14.55 6.99
CA LEU A 62 -2.10 13.55 7.67
C LEU A 62 -1.26 12.79 6.64
N ILE A 63 0.03 13.12 6.51
CA ILE A 63 0.91 12.58 5.47
C ILE A 63 1.85 11.48 5.94
N ALA A 64 2.03 11.27 7.25
CA ALA A 64 2.73 10.09 7.74
C ALA A 64 2.25 9.67 9.13
N VAL A 65 2.46 8.40 9.46
CA VAL A 65 2.37 7.88 10.83
C VAL A 65 3.75 7.34 11.20
N VAL A 66 4.22 7.70 12.39
CA VAL A 66 5.48 7.29 12.99
C VAL A 66 5.15 6.28 14.09
N HIS A 67 5.48 5.02 13.86
CA HIS A 67 5.31 3.96 14.85
C HIS A 67 6.64 3.72 15.56
N ARG A 68 6.70 3.92 16.88
CA ARG A 68 7.90 3.61 17.67
C ARG A 68 7.85 2.14 18.05
N ARG A 69 8.90 1.39 17.74
CA ARG A 69 8.95 -0.06 18.04
C ARG A 69 9.34 -0.38 19.48
N ASP A 70 9.91 0.59 20.17
CA ASP A 70 10.43 0.54 21.52
C ASP A 70 9.62 1.41 22.50
N ASP A 71 8.50 1.95 22.04
CA ASP A 71 7.57 2.77 22.81
C ASP A 71 6.12 2.40 22.40
N VAL A 72 5.14 2.68 23.25
CA VAL A 72 3.71 2.42 22.94
C VAL A 72 3.10 3.55 22.11
N GLU A 73 3.79 4.70 22.09
CA GLU A 73 3.29 5.93 21.50
C GLU A 73 3.49 5.95 19.97
N GLU A 74 2.43 6.32 19.25
CA GLU A 74 2.46 6.61 17.82
C GLU A 74 2.35 8.12 17.61
N LYS A 75 3.02 8.64 16.58
CA LYS A 75 2.96 10.05 16.22
C LYS A 75 2.48 10.27 14.80
N TRP A 76 1.73 11.33 14.59
CA TRP A 76 1.24 11.71 13.28
C TRP A 76 2.13 12.79 12.66
N VAL A 77 2.15 12.88 11.33
CA VAL A 77 2.82 13.96 10.61
C VAL A 77 1.78 14.61 9.70
N VAL A 78 1.53 15.89 9.91
CA VAL A 78 0.51 16.68 9.21
C VAL A 78 1.20 17.75 8.38
N ALA A 79 0.72 18.00 7.16
CA ALA A 79 1.29 19.00 6.26
C ALA A 79 0.21 19.76 5.47
N PRO A 80 0.53 20.94 4.92
CA PRO A 80 -0.36 21.67 4.02
C PRO A 80 -0.81 20.82 2.83
N GLU A 81 -2.07 20.99 2.43
CA GLU A 81 -2.56 20.37 1.20
C GLU A 81 -1.77 20.87 -0.02
N GLY A 82 -1.51 19.97 -0.96
CA GLY A 82 -0.76 20.27 -2.19
C GLY A 82 0.75 20.18 -2.07
N LEU A 83 1.31 20.07 -0.85
CA LEU A 83 2.73 19.76 -0.65
C LEU A 83 2.93 18.24 -0.59
N VAL A 84 3.96 17.76 -1.30
CA VAL A 84 4.38 16.35 -1.32
C VAL A 84 5.69 16.25 -0.57
N PHE A 85 5.76 15.29 0.36
CA PHE A 85 6.98 14.97 1.11
C PHE A 85 7.34 13.51 0.88
N HIS A 86 8.57 13.27 0.46
CA HIS A 86 9.17 11.95 0.47
C HIS A 86 9.51 11.53 1.90
N LYS A 87 9.51 10.22 2.16
CA LYS A 87 9.79 9.66 3.49
C LYS A 87 11.08 10.23 4.11
N LYS A 88 12.14 10.38 3.32
CA LYS A 88 13.43 10.93 3.79
C LYS A 88 13.30 12.38 4.27
N GLU A 89 12.50 13.20 3.60
CA GLU A 89 12.27 14.60 4.00
C GLU A 89 11.45 14.70 5.29
N ILE A 90 10.53 13.74 5.49
CA ILE A 90 9.79 13.59 6.75
C ILE A 90 10.76 13.16 7.86
N GLU A 91 11.55 12.11 7.63
CA GLU A 91 12.58 11.60 8.55
C GLU A 91 13.51 12.71 9.02
N GLU A 92 14.07 13.50 8.11
CA GLU A 92 14.99 14.58 8.43
C GLU A 92 14.35 15.66 9.32
N GLN A 93 13.09 16.02 9.07
CA GLN A 93 12.40 17.07 9.83
C GLN A 93 11.99 16.64 11.24
N ILE A 94 11.67 15.36 11.45
CA ILE A 94 11.26 14.85 12.77
C ILE A 94 12.41 14.22 13.56
N LYS A 95 13.60 14.09 12.94
CA LYS A 95 14.79 13.46 13.52
C LYS A 95 15.17 14.03 14.88
N PHE A 96 14.95 15.32 15.13
CA PHE A 96 15.33 15.98 16.39
C PHE A 96 14.78 15.26 17.62
N GLN A 97 13.56 14.69 17.53
CA GLN A 97 12.92 13.91 18.58
C GLN A 97 12.99 12.41 18.28
N GLU A 98 12.76 12.00 17.03
CA GLU A 98 12.69 10.57 16.69
C GLU A 98 14.04 9.84 16.68
N GLN A 99 15.17 10.56 16.70
CA GLN A 99 16.51 9.94 16.82
C GLN A 99 16.73 9.18 18.14
N TYR A 100 15.89 9.42 19.16
CA TYR A 100 15.98 8.77 20.46
C TYR A 100 15.15 7.48 20.55
N PHE A 101 14.47 7.09 19.48
CA PHE A 101 13.58 5.92 19.39
C PHE A 101 13.96 5.01 18.22
N ARG A 102 13.21 3.92 18.03
CA ARG A 102 13.23 3.08 16.82
C ARG A 102 11.99 3.33 15.96
N PRO A 103 11.91 4.44 15.22
CA PRO A 103 10.74 4.81 14.45
C PRO A 103 10.62 3.98 13.16
N GLU A 104 9.39 3.62 12.83
CA GLU A 104 8.98 3.16 11.50
C GLU A 104 7.97 4.16 10.93
N ILE A 105 8.38 4.87 9.87
CA ILE A 105 7.55 5.89 9.23
C ILE A 105 6.81 5.26 8.04
N ILE A 106 5.49 5.41 8.06
CA ILE A 106 4.59 5.07 6.96
C ILE A 106 4.10 6.38 6.35
N ALA A 107 4.72 6.80 5.25
CA ALA A 107 4.42 8.07 4.58
C ALA A 107 3.43 7.90 3.42
N LEU A 108 2.65 8.94 3.14
CA LEU A 108 1.75 9.03 1.99
C LEU A 108 2.54 8.93 0.66
N GLY A 109 3.81 9.38 0.66
CA GLY A 109 4.73 9.27 -0.48
C GLY A 109 5.19 7.84 -0.80
N ASP A 110 4.97 6.87 0.10
CA ASP A 110 5.25 5.44 -0.14
C ASP A 110 3.98 4.68 -0.59
N VAL A 111 2.82 5.34 -0.61
CA VAL A 111 1.55 4.77 -1.07
C VAL A 111 1.52 4.83 -2.59
N VAL A 112 1.52 3.66 -3.22
CA VAL A 112 1.45 3.51 -4.67
C VAL A 112 0.00 3.63 -5.15
N LEU A 113 -0.94 3.03 -4.41
CA LEU A 113 -2.37 3.07 -4.72
C LEU A 113 -3.21 3.24 -3.46
N GLU A 114 -4.34 3.91 -3.62
CA GLU A 114 -5.31 4.14 -2.55
C GLU A 114 -6.71 3.74 -3.00
N THR A 115 -7.46 3.16 -2.08
CA THR A 115 -8.88 2.80 -2.26
C THR A 115 -9.69 3.43 -1.14
N ARG A 116 -11.00 3.14 -1.07
CA ARG A 116 -11.82 3.58 0.05
C ARG A 116 -11.29 3.05 1.39
N ARG A 117 -10.84 1.79 1.44
CA ARG A 117 -10.52 1.10 2.71
C ARG A 117 -9.05 0.70 2.86
N LEU A 118 -8.26 0.77 1.80
CA LEU A 118 -6.90 0.22 1.74
C LEU A 118 -5.89 1.24 1.21
N TYR A 119 -4.67 1.18 1.72
CA TYR A 119 -3.47 1.64 1.02
C TYR A 119 -2.74 0.44 0.44
N LEU A 120 -2.10 0.62 -0.72
CA LEU A 120 -1.11 -0.29 -1.25
C LEU A 120 0.22 0.46 -1.30
N ARG A 121 1.24 -0.07 -0.64
CA ARG A 121 2.59 0.51 -0.59
C ARG A 121 3.65 -0.52 -0.88
N GLU A 122 4.84 -0.09 -1.26
CA GLU A 122 5.98 -1.01 -1.36
C GLU A 122 6.23 -1.74 -0.04
N MET A 123 6.56 -3.01 -0.16
CA MET A 123 6.95 -3.85 0.97
C MET A 123 8.35 -3.50 1.43
N ASN A 124 8.60 -3.65 2.72
CA ASN A 124 9.94 -3.55 3.29
C ASN A 124 10.17 -4.63 4.37
N GLN A 125 11.36 -4.67 4.96
CA GLN A 125 11.74 -5.71 5.92
C GLN A 125 10.82 -5.80 7.16
N SER A 126 10.16 -4.70 7.55
CA SER A 126 9.18 -4.69 8.63
C SER A 126 7.98 -5.60 8.38
N ASP A 127 7.63 -5.80 7.11
CA ASP A 127 6.47 -6.58 6.69
C ASP A 127 6.70 -8.10 6.83
N TYR A 128 7.92 -8.54 7.16
CA TYR A 128 8.25 -9.95 7.32
C TYR A 128 7.29 -10.67 8.28
N GLY A 129 6.96 -10.06 9.42
CA GLY A 129 6.05 -10.66 10.39
C GLY A 129 4.64 -10.88 9.82
N ALA A 130 4.11 -9.91 9.08
CA ALA A 130 2.80 -10.00 8.43
C ALA A 130 2.81 -11.00 7.26
N LEU A 131 3.89 -11.03 6.48
CA LEU A 131 4.10 -12.02 5.40
C LEU A 131 4.19 -13.43 5.95
N ARG A 132 4.95 -13.65 7.02
CA ARG A 132 5.05 -14.93 7.72
C ARG A 132 3.67 -15.42 8.17
N GLY A 133 2.87 -14.55 8.78
CA GLY A 133 1.51 -14.88 9.20
C GLY A 133 0.57 -15.31 8.07
N MET A 134 0.88 -15.00 6.80
CA MET A 134 0.13 -15.47 5.63
C MET A 134 0.76 -16.70 4.98
N LEU A 135 2.07 -16.66 4.75
CA LEU A 135 2.79 -17.63 3.94
C LEU A 135 3.11 -18.92 4.70
N GLN A 136 2.95 -18.93 6.03
CA GLN A 136 2.99 -20.12 6.89
C GLN A 136 1.62 -20.62 7.33
N ASP A 137 0.53 -19.97 6.90
CA ASP A 137 -0.83 -20.42 7.20
C ASP A 137 -1.29 -21.41 6.11
N GLU A 138 -1.51 -22.67 6.48
CA GLU A 138 -1.93 -23.74 5.56
C GLU A 138 -3.28 -23.44 4.90
N ASP A 139 -4.21 -22.80 5.63
CA ASP A 139 -5.50 -22.42 5.07
C ASP A 139 -5.32 -21.34 4.02
N VAL A 140 -4.40 -20.40 4.22
CA VAL A 140 -4.09 -19.35 3.24
C VAL A 140 -3.35 -19.92 2.03
N MET A 141 -2.43 -20.84 2.29
CA MET A 141 -1.55 -21.42 1.29
C MET A 141 -2.13 -22.66 0.60
N TYR A 142 -3.38 -23.05 0.84
CA TYR A 142 -4.01 -24.25 0.27
C TYR A 142 -3.89 -24.37 -1.27
N ALA A 143 -3.83 -23.24 -1.97
CA ALA A 143 -3.66 -23.18 -3.42
C ALA A 143 -2.19 -23.32 -3.86
N TYR A 144 -1.25 -23.04 -2.96
CA TYR A 144 0.19 -23.21 -3.12
C TYR A 144 0.57 -24.61 -2.63
N ASN A 145 1.53 -25.28 -3.28
CA ASN A 145 1.89 -26.66 -2.93
C ASN A 145 2.68 -26.74 -1.60
N GLY A 146 2.02 -26.38 -0.50
CA GLY A 146 2.60 -26.24 0.84
C GLY A 146 2.94 -24.80 1.21
N VAL A 147 3.08 -24.61 2.53
CA VAL A 147 3.53 -23.36 3.14
C VAL A 147 5.00 -23.06 2.81
N PHE A 148 5.43 -21.85 3.16
CA PHE A 148 6.82 -21.41 3.00
C PHE A 148 7.60 -21.55 4.30
N THR A 149 8.87 -21.91 4.17
CA THR A 149 9.86 -21.77 5.23
C THR A 149 10.20 -20.30 5.47
N ASP A 150 10.83 -19.99 6.61
CA ASP A 150 11.29 -18.63 6.92
C ASP A 150 12.24 -18.09 5.83
N GLN A 151 13.13 -18.95 5.29
CA GLN A 151 14.01 -18.58 4.18
C GLN A 151 13.23 -18.26 2.90
N GLU A 152 12.23 -19.09 2.55
CA GLU A 152 11.39 -18.83 1.37
C GLU A 152 10.56 -17.54 1.49
N ILE A 153 10.19 -17.15 2.72
CA ILE A 153 9.53 -15.86 2.99
C ILE A 153 10.51 -14.70 2.78
N GLN A 154 11.75 -14.81 3.29
CA GLN A 154 12.78 -13.80 3.03
C GLN A 154 13.04 -13.66 1.53
N ASP A 155 13.19 -14.78 0.82
CA ASP A 155 13.39 -14.78 -0.63
C ASP A 155 12.18 -14.22 -1.39
N TRP A 156 10.96 -14.44 -0.87
CA TRP A 156 9.75 -13.83 -1.42
C TRP A 156 9.75 -12.31 -1.28
N LEU A 157 10.08 -11.80 -0.09
CA LEU A 157 10.13 -10.37 0.21
C LEU A 157 11.24 -9.69 -0.60
N ALA A 158 12.46 -10.26 -0.61
CA ALA A 158 13.57 -9.76 -1.40
C ALA A 158 13.23 -9.68 -2.89
N ARG A 159 12.51 -10.67 -3.44
CA ARG A 159 12.02 -10.62 -4.83
C ARG A 159 11.00 -9.54 -5.09
N GLN A 160 10.12 -9.18 -4.13
CA GLN A 160 9.22 -8.05 -4.33
C GLN A 160 9.99 -6.72 -4.33
N ILE A 161 10.95 -6.57 -3.41
CA ILE A 161 11.81 -5.37 -3.33
C ILE A 161 12.63 -5.21 -4.62
N ASP A 162 13.21 -6.29 -5.12
CA ASP A 162 13.96 -6.30 -6.39
C ASP A 162 13.07 -5.94 -7.60
N ARG A 163 11.80 -6.36 -7.61
CA ARG A 163 10.83 -5.97 -8.66
C ARG A 163 10.51 -4.48 -8.65
N TYR A 164 10.37 -3.87 -7.46
CA TYR A 164 10.18 -2.42 -7.40
C TYR A 164 11.34 -1.68 -8.05
N TYR A 165 12.57 -2.14 -7.83
CA TYR A 165 13.77 -1.54 -8.42
C TYR A 165 13.88 -1.77 -9.93
N LYS A 166 13.60 -3.00 -10.40
CA LYS A 166 13.81 -3.40 -11.81
C LYS A 166 12.65 -3.04 -12.72
N ASP A 167 11.43 -3.30 -12.26
CA ASP A 167 10.22 -3.19 -13.06
C ASP A 167 9.42 -1.92 -12.73
N GLY A 168 9.72 -1.25 -11.60
CA GLY A 168 8.97 -0.09 -11.11
C GLY A 168 7.62 -0.44 -10.47
N PHE A 169 7.33 -1.73 -10.31
CA PHE A 169 6.12 -2.25 -9.67
C PHE A 169 6.33 -3.68 -9.18
N GLY A 170 5.45 -4.15 -8.30
CA GLY A 170 5.49 -5.49 -7.73
C GLY A 170 4.19 -5.82 -6.99
N LEU A 171 4.21 -6.87 -6.16
CA LEU A 171 3.13 -7.11 -5.21
C LEU A 171 3.32 -6.19 -4.00
N TRP A 172 2.49 -5.17 -3.88
CA TRP A 172 2.53 -4.22 -2.78
C TRP A 172 1.89 -4.78 -1.50
N ALA A 173 2.33 -4.27 -0.35
CA ALA A 173 1.67 -4.50 0.93
C ALA A 173 0.29 -3.84 0.93
N VAL A 174 -0.75 -4.61 1.23
CA VAL A 174 -2.12 -4.11 1.37
C VAL A 174 -2.38 -3.79 2.84
N VAL A 175 -2.52 -2.50 3.15
CA VAL A 175 -2.72 -1.98 4.50
C VAL A 175 -4.17 -1.57 4.69
N LEU A 176 -4.83 -2.11 5.70
CA LEU A 176 -6.19 -1.71 6.07
C LEU A 176 -6.14 -0.35 6.76
N LYS A 177 -6.72 0.68 6.14
CA LYS A 177 -6.71 2.06 6.67
C LYS A 177 -7.14 2.10 8.13
N LYS A 178 -8.26 1.40 8.42
CA LYS A 178 -8.90 1.38 9.74
C LYS A 178 -7.93 1.08 10.89
N THR A 179 -6.94 0.22 10.65
CA THR A 179 -6.08 -0.32 11.72
C THR A 179 -4.60 -0.07 11.46
N GLY A 180 -4.21 0.50 10.32
CA GLY A 180 -2.79 0.61 9.92
C GLY A 180 -2.08 -0.73 9.68
N LYS A 181 -2.78 -1.87 9.76
CA LYS A 181 -2.16 -3.20 9.67
C LYS A 181 -2.06 -3.67 8.23
N MET A 182 -0.95 -4.30 7.87
CA MET A 182 -0.84 -5.08 6.65
C MET A 182 -1.72 -6.33 6.77
N ILE A 183 -2.69 -6.47 5.85
CA ILE A 183 -3.68 -7.55 5.84
C ILE A 183 -3.48 -8.52 4.66
N GLY A 184 -2.58 -8.19 3.74
CA GLY A 184 -2.41 -8.89 2.49
C GLY A 184 -1.32 -8.30 1.60
N GLN A 185 -1.23 -8.86 0.41
CA GLN A 185 -0.45 -8.35 -0.69
C GLN A 185 -1.30 -8.35 -1.97
N CYS A 186 -1.15 -7.34 -2.79
CA CYS A 186 -1.78 -7.25 -4.10
C CYS A 186 -0.99 -6.30 -4.98
N GLY A 187 -0.87 -6.64 -6.27
CA GLY A 187 -0.13 -5.80 -7.19
C GLY A 187 0.07 -6.49 -8.53
N LEU A 188 1.10 -6.06 -9.23
CA LEU A 188 1.41 -6.45 -10.59
C LEU A 188 2.75 -7.19 -10.63
N SER A 189 2.88 -8.19 -11.50
CA SER A 189 4.17 -8.81 -11.78
C SER A 189 4.22 -9.44 -13.16
N ILE A 190 5.40 -9.46 -13.78
CA ILE A 190 5.59 -10.13 -15.06
C ILE A 190 5.80 -11.64 -14.83
N GLN A 191 4.86 -12.46 -15.27
CA GLN A 191 4.92 -13.92 -15.15
C GLN A 191 5.11 -14.62 -16.49
N PRO A 192 5.79 -15.78 -16.53
CA PRO A 192 5.80 -16.64 -17.70
C PRO A 192 4.43 -17.30 -17.91
N TRP A 193 3.96 -17.33 -19.14
CA TRP A 193 2.83 -18.13 -19.60
C TRP A 193 3.17 -18.71 -20.98
N LYS A 194 3.31 -20.04 -21.03
CA LYS A 194 3.80 -20.77 -22.21
C LYS A 194 5.12 -20.15 -22.71
N ASP A 195 5.15 -19.70 -23.96
CA ASP A 195 6.30 -19.13 -24.68
C ASP A 195 6.42 -17.60 -24.53
N ARG A 196 5.50 -16.94 -23.82
CA ARG A 196 5.54 -15.48 -23.61
C ARG A 196 5.48 -15.08 -22.14
N ARG A 197 5.62 -13.78 -21.89
CA ARG A 197 5.45 -13.16 -20.57
C ARG A 197 4.20 -12.30 -20.54
N VAL A 198 3.49 -12.31 -19.41
CA VAL A 198 2.22 -11.60 -19.22
C VAL A 198 2.28 -10.74 -17.96
N LEU A 199 1.64 -9.58 -18.01
CA LEU A 199 1.47 -8.72 -16.84
C LEU A 199 0.31 -9.26 -15.97
N GLU A 200 0.67 -9.86 -14.86
CA GLU A 200 -0.25 -10.54 -13.95
C GLU A 200 -0.64 -9.65 -12.77
N ILE A 201 -1.94 -9.61 -12.44
CA ILE A 201 -2.45 -9.18 -11.13
C ILE A 201 -2.47 -10.39 -10.19
N GLY A 202 -1.69 -10.31 -9.11
CA GLY A 202 -1.65 -11.29 -8.04
C GLY A 202 -2.20 -10.71 -6.73
N TYR A 203 -2.75 -11.57 -5.87
CA TYR A 203 -3.20 -11.21 -4.54
C TYR A 203 -3.20 -12.39 -3.57
N LEU A 204 -2.89 -12.10 -2.31
CA LEU A 204 -2.99 -13.04 -1.20
C LEU A 204 -3.30 -12.27 0.09
N PHE A 205 -4.19 -12.79 0.93
CA PHE A 205 -4.66 -12.09 2.13
C PHE A 205 -4.67 -13.04 3.32
N GLN A 206 -4.46 -12.51 4.51
CA GLN A 206 -4.66 -13.25 5.76
C GLN A 206 -6.11 -13.72 5.89
N LYS A 207 -6.30 -14.95 6.40
CA LYS A 207 -7.61 -15.60 6.54
C LYS A 207 -8.64 -14.72 7.28
N ALA A 208 -8.21 -14.02 8.33
CA ALA A 208 -9.07 -13.13 9.14
C ALA A 208 -9.72 -11.96 8.34
N PHE A 209 -9.22 -11.68 7.14
CA PHE A 209 -9.68 -10.58 6.29
C PHE A 209 -10.40 -11.06 5.02
N TRP A 210 -10.63 -12.36 4.87
CA TRP A 210 -11.39 -12.93 3.76
C TRP A 210 -12.88 -12.54 3.81
N HIS A 211 -13.54 -12.68 2.66
CA HIS A 211 -14.98 -12.42 2.47
C HIS A 211 -15.46 -10.98 2.78
N LYS A 212 -14.53 -10.05 3.01
CA LYS A 212 -14.80 -8.60 3.24
C LYS A 212 -14.65 -7.74 1.99
N GLY A 213 -14.34 -8.35 0.84
CA GLY A 213 -14.19 -7.70 -0.46
C GLY A 213 -12.84 -7.02 -0.71
N TYR A 214 -11.88 -7.11 0.22
CA TYR A 214 -10.59 -6.41 0.08
C TYR A 214 -9.76 -6.86 -1.13
N ALA A 215 -9.74 -8.16 -1.44
CA ALA A 215 -9.01 -8.64 -2.61
C ALA A 215 -9.55 -8.07 -3.93
N ALA A 216 -10.88 -7.99 -4.08
CA ALA A 216 -11.49 -7.41 -5.26
C ALA A 216 -11.26 -5.89 -5.33
N GLU A 217 -11.35 -5.19 -4.21
CA GLU A 217 -11.05 -3.75 -4.12
C GLU A 217 -9.60 -3.43 -4.50
N ALA A 218 -8.62 -4.18 -3.96
CA ALA A 218 -7.21 -4.00 -4.27
C ALA A 218 -6.90 -4.37 -5.74
N ALA A 219 -7.39 -5.50 -6.22
CA ALA A 219 -7.18 -5.93 -7.60
C ALA A 219 -7.75 -4.92 -8.62
N LYS A 220 -8.86 -4.25 -8.28
CA LYS A 220 -9.46 -3.23 -9.14
C LYS A 220 -8.51 -2.06 -9.38
N VAL A 221 -7.92 -1.48 -8.33
CA VAL A 221 -6.99 -0.36 -8.49
C VAL A 221 -5.67 -0.80 -9.12
N CYS A 222 -5.20 -2.04 -8.89
CA CYS A 222 -4.04 -2.58 -9.59
C CYS A 222 -4.29 -2.72 -11.11
N LYS A 223 -5.49 -3.14 -11.50
CA LYS A 223 -5.91 -3.17 -12.91
C LYS A 223 -5.91 -1.77 -13.52
N GLU A 224 -6.50 -0.81 -12.83
CA GLU A 224 -6.53 0.60 -13.28
C GLU A 224 -5.11 1.17 -13.40
N TYR A 225 -4.21 0.86 -12.46
CA TYR A 225 -2.80 1.23 -12.53
C TYR A 225 -2.12 0.65 -13.78
N ALA A 226 -2.32 -0.64 -14.06
CA ALA A 226 -1.73 -1.27 -15.23
C ALA A 226 -2.17 -0.58 -16.54
N PHE A 227 -3.46 -0.24 -16.66
CA PHE A 227 -3.97 0.41 -17.87
C PHE A 227 -3.57 1.88 -17.98
N THR A 228 -3.54 2.62 -16.86
CA THR A 228 -3.35 4.08 -16.88
C THR A 228 -1.89 4.50 -16.73
N LYS A 229 -1.11 3.80 -15.88
CA LYS A 229 0.30 4.13 -15.61
C LYS A 229 1.25 3.30 -16.45
N LEU A 230 0.98 2.00 -16.60
CA LEU A 230 1.84 1.11 -17.41
C LEU A 230 1.41 1.04 -18.87
N SER A 231 0.30 1.70 -19.24
CA SER A 231 -0.27 1.66 -20.59
C SER A 231 -0.49 0.24 -21.13
N ALA A 232 -0.73 -0.73 -20.25
CA ALA A 232 -1.00 -2.10 -20.65
C ALA A 232 -2.32 -2.17 -21.44
N GLU A 233 -2.31 -2.91 -22.55
CA GLU A 233 -3.52 -3.18 -23.32
C GLU A 233 -4.35 -4.33 -22.71
N GLU A 234 -3.70 -5.22 -21.97
CA GLU A 234 -4.30 -6.39 -21.36
C GLU A 234 -3.57 -6.75 -20.07
N VAL A 235 -4.32 -7.20 -19.06
CA VAL A 235 -3.77 -7.75 -17.81
C VAL A 235 -4.38 -9.10 -17.51
N PHE A 236 -3.62 -9.92 -16.79
CA PHE A 236 -3.90 -11.34 -16.60
C PHE A 236 -3.97 -11.73 -15.12
N SER A 237 -4.55 -12.88 -14.81
CA SER A 237 -4.37 -13.56 -13.52
C SER A 237 -4.21 -15.06 -13.75
N ILE A 238 -3.18 -15.66 -13.14
CA ILE A 238 -2.89 -17.09 -13.25
C ILE A 238 -3.39 -17.77 -11.99
N ILE A 239 -4.44 -18.60 -12.11
CA ILE A 239 -5.17 -19.10 -10.95
C ILE A 239 -5.26 -20.61 -11.01
N ARG A 240 -4.90 -21.31 -9.93
CA ARG A 240 -5.11 -22.75 -9.81
C ARG A 240 -6.60 -23.08 -9.94
N ASN A 241 -6.94 -24.11 -10.69
CA ASN A 241 -8.34 -24.49 -10.97
C ASN A 241 -9.16 -24.78 -9.69
N THR A 242 -8.52 -25.21 -8.60
CA THR A 242 -9.17 -25.45 -7.30
C THR A 242 -9.37 -24.18 -6.46
N ASN A 243 -8.74 -23.06 -6.80
CA ASN A 243 -8.83 -21.80 -6.05
C ASN A 243 -10.04 -20.97 -6.52
N ILE A 244 -11.24 -21.41 -6.16
CA ILE A 244 -12.51 -20.77 -6.54
C ILE A 244 -12.61 -19.32 -6.02
N ALA A 245 -12.07 -19.05 -4.83
CA ALA A 245 -12.08 -17.70 -4.25
C ALA A 245 -11.32 -16.69 -5.12
N SER A 246 -10.15 -17.07 -5.63
CA SER A 246 -9.36 -16.23 -6.53
C SER A 246 -10.05 -16.06 -7.89
N GLN A 247 -10.62 -17.13 -8.45
CA GLN A 247 -11.41 -17.04 -9.69
C GLN A 247 -12.55 -16.03 -9.57
N ASN A 248 -13.26 -16.03 -8.45
CA ASN A 248 -14.32 -15.06 -8.18
C ASN A 248 -13.81 -13.61 -8.10
N VAL A 249 -12.59 -13.38 -7.59
CA VAL A 249 -11.97 -12.04 -7.59
C VAL A 249 -11.62 -11.59 -9.00
N ALA A 250 -11.08 -12.48 -9.85
CA ALA A 250 -10.80 -12.19 -11.26
C ALA A 250 -12.09 -11.84 -12.02
N LEU A 251 -13.15 -12.64 -11.88
CA LEU A 251 -14.46 -12.40 -12.50
C LEU A 251 -15.06 -11.05 -12.07
N ARG A 252 -15.01 -10.72 -10.77
CA ARG A 252 -15.48 -9.41 -10.25
C ARG A 252 -14.69 -8.23 -10.78
N ASN A 253 -13.46 -8.46 -11.22
CA ASN A 253 -12.62 -7.45 -11.86
C ASN A 253 -12.81 -7.37 -13.39
N GLY A 254 -13.81 -8.09 -13.93
CA GLY A 254 -14.15 -8.09 -15.35
C GLY A 254 -13.24 -8.97 -16.20
N MET A 255 -12.47 -9.88 -15.57
CA MET A 255 -11.63 -10.81 -16.32
C MET A 255 -12.44 -12.02 -16.78
N THR A 256 -12.08 -12.54 -17.95
CA THR A 256 -12.65 -13.75 -18.54
C THR A 256 -11.58 -14.83 -18.65
N MET A 257 -11.98 -16.10 -18.50
CA MET A 257 -11.09 -17.23 -18.75
C MET A 257 -10.73 -17.29 -20.25
N ILE A 258 -9.44 -17.40 -20.55
CA ILE A 258 -8.94 -17.45 -21.94
C ILE A 258 -8.10 -18.70 -22.24
N ASP A 259 -7.57 -19.39 -21.24
CA ASP A 259 -6.73 -20.59 -21.42
C ASP A 259 -6.64 -21.44 -20.16
N THR A 260 -6.22 -22.70 -20.32
CA THR A 260 -5.88 -23.60 -19.21
C THR A 260 -4.64 -24.42 -19.54
N TRP A 261 -3.74 -24.63 -18.58
CA TRP A 261 -2.54 -25.47 -18.80
C TRP A 261 -2.05 -26.12 -17.51
N MET A 262 -1.28 -27.19 -17.65
CA MET A 262 -0.59 -27.83 -16.54
C MET A 262 0.71 -27.08 -16.22
N LYS A 263 0.85 -26.65 -14.98
CA LYS A 263 2.07 -26.06 -14.44
C LYS A 263 2.68 -27.02 -13.43
N ASN A 264 3.92 -27.43 -13.65
CA ASN A 264 4.67 -28.17 -12.64
C ASN A 264 5.18 -27.18 -11.58
N TYR A 265 4.79 -27.39 -10.32
CA TYR A 265 5.26 -26.58 -9.21
C TYR A 265 5.56 -27.47 -8.01
N ARG A 266 6.79 -27.36 -7.48
CA ARG A 266 7.32 -28.25 -6.42
C ARG A 266 7.08 -29.73 -6.74
N GLY A 267 7.36 -30.14 -7.98
CA GLY A 267 7.22 -31.52 -8.44
C GLY A 267 5.78 -32.02 -8.60
N THR A 268 4.78 -31.15 -8.48
CA THR A 268 3.36 -31.50 -8.66
C THR A 268 2.79 -30.78 -9.86
N ASP A 269 2.11 -31.52 -10.73
CA ASP A 269 1.39 -30.97 -11.87
C ASP A 269 0.06 -30.38 -11.42
N MET A 270 -0.13 -29.09 -11.69
CA MET A 270 -1.30 -28.33 -11.25
C MET A 270 -1.97 -27.64 -12.44
N LEU A 271 -3.24 -27.94 -12.65
CA LEU A 271 -4.04 -27.25 -13.64
C LEU A 271 -4.26 -25.79 -13.23
N HIS A 272 -3.77 -24.87 -14.05
CA HIS A 272 -3.97 -23.43 -13.91
C HIS A 272 -4.88 -22.93 -15.02
N ILE A 273 -5.63 -21.88 -14.70
CA ILE A 273 -6.54 -21.16 -15.57
C ILE A 273 -5.97 -19.76 -15.76
N LEU A 274 -5.87 -19.31 -17.01
CA LEU A 274 -5.51 -17.94 -17.34
C LEU A 274 -6.80 -17.12 -17.48
N TYR A 275 -6.91 -16.07 -16.67
CA TYR A 275 -7.91 -15.04 -16.82
C TYR A 275 -7.27 -13.81 -17.46
N SER A 276 -8.00 -13.06 -18.27
CA SER A 276 -7.55 -11.77 -18.79
C SER A 276 -8.67 -10.74 -18.90
N VAL A 277 -8.27 -9.47 -18.91
CA VAL A 277 -9.14 -8.33 -19.24
C VAL A 277 -8.35 -7.32 -20.05
N LYS A 278 -8.96 -6.84 -21.14
CA LYS A 278 -8.39 -5.81 -22.01
C LYS A 278 -8.83 -4.42 -21.58
N ARG A 279 -8.00 -3.42 -21.85
CA ARG A 279 -8.35 -2.02 -21.69
C ARG A 279 -9.48 -1.70 -22.66
N THR A 280 -10.65 -1.34 -22.15
CA THR A 280 -11.74 -0.83 -22.98
C THR A 280 -11.37 0.57 -23.46
N GLY A 281 -11.47 0.80 -24.77
CA GLY A 281 -11.10 2.07 -25.38
C GLY A 281 -12.08 3.19 -25.05
N GLU A 282 -11.97 3.81 -23.88
CA GLU A 282 -12.53 5.15 -23.67
C GLU A 282 -11.48 6.17 -24.10
N GLY A 283 -11.56 6.61 -25.37
CA GLY A 283 -10.70 7.67 -25.90
C GLY A 283 -10.57 7.83 -27.42
N LYS A 284 -11.26 7.03 -28.26
CA LYS A 284 -11.16 7.21 -29.73
C LYS A 284 -12.38 7.81 -30.44
N ASP A 285 -13.58 7.84 -29.86
CA ASP A 285 -14.80 8.23 -30.61
C ASP A 285 -15.58 9.42 -30.03
N ARG A 286 -14.91 10.52 -29.64
CA ARG A 286 -15.61 11.80 -29.33
C ARG A 286 -15.05 13.02 -30.06
N ASN A 287 -14.47 12.85 -31.24
CA ASN A 287 -13.98 14.01 -32.02
C ASN A 287 -14.08 13.86 -33.54
N GLU A 288 -15.10 13.19 -34.06
CA GLU A 288 -15.38 13.14 -35.52
C GLU A 288 -16.81 13.52 -35.93
N SER A 289 -17.65 14.03 -35.02
CA SER A 289 -19.01 14.49 -35.37
C SER A 289 -19.20 16.02 -35.25
N SER A 290 -18.21 16.82 -35.64
CA SER A 290 -18.37 18.28 -35.77
C SER A 290 -17.52 18.92 -36.89
N ARG A 291 -17.24 18.17 -37.97
CA ARG A 291 -16.71 18.72 -39.22
C ARG A 291 -17.39 18.04 -40.40
N ASN A 292 -18.64 18.44 -40.66
CA ASN A 292 -19.27 18.40 -41.97
C ASN A 292 -20.57 19.20 -41.88
N GLU A 293 -20.42 20.52 -41.78
CA GLU A 293 -21.40 21.51 -42.22
C GLU A 293 -20.61 22.80 -42.47
N ASN A 294 -20.68 23.28 -43.71
CA ASN A 294 -19.99 24.43 -44.33
C ASN A 294 -18.61 24.12 -44.96
N ASP A 295 -18.65 23.58 -46.18
CA ASP A 295 -18.27 24.31 -47.41
C ASP A 295 -18.75 23.55 -48.67
#